data_AF-A0A9Q0E6M7-F1
#
_entry.id   AF-A0A9Q0E6M7-F1
#
_cell.length_a   1.000
_cell.length_b   1.000
_cell.length_c   1.000
_cell.angle_alpha   90.00
_cell.angle_beta   90.00
_cell.angle_gamma   90.00
#
_symmetry.space_group_name_H-M   'P 1'
#
loop_
_entity.id
_entity.type
_entity.pdbx_description
1 polymer ?
#
loop_
_entity_poly.entity_id
_entity_poly.type
_entity_poly.pdbx_seq_one_letter_code
_entity_poly.pdbx_strand_id
1 'polypeptide(L)'
;MRAESADQSEGSGSADGSGRTENQNDLGTRETGPKQPRLDQYPSTSVGKQQRSFQKKWFDSFDWLEYSLSRNSSYCFSCKLFGKHNPRANKDALLSTEGFKNWKRALDSYREHEASAAHKSSLLAWKQYRTTLTEGDVVDQMNVGNVAQITERREYLRRIVAVTSLLGKQGIAFRGHEETDSSLNQGNFLEIMKLLETFDPFLQNYQAPSHSTYLSPGSQNGMIVLC
;
A
#
# COMPACT_ATOMS: atom_id res chain seq x y z
N MET A 1 15.29 -55.40 -52.71
CA MET A 1 14.92 -54.67 -53.95
C MET A 1 13.45 -54.28 -53.75
N ARG A 2 13.12 -52.99 -53.52
CA ARG A 2 12.89 -51.92 -54.52
C ARG A 2 11.67 -52.27 -55.40
N ALA A 3 10.56 -51.53 -55.49
CA ALA A 3 10.20 -50.11 -55.24
C ALA A 3 8.87 -50.03 -54.42
N GLU A 4 8.37 -48.94 -53.79
CA GLU A 4 8.07 -47.55 -54.24
C GLU A 4 7.07 -47.50 -55.43
N SER A 5 5.95 -46.74 -55.46
CA SER A 5 5.32 -45.75 -54.55
C SER A 5 3.86 -45.40 -54.91
N ALA A 6 3.11 -44.81 -53.96
CA ALA A 6 1.96 -43.86 -54.11
C ALA A 6 0.62 -44.37 -54.77
N ASP A 7 -0.57 -43.78 -54.57
CA ASP A 7 -0.97 -42.58 -53.80
C ASP A 7 -2.45 -42.63 -53.29
N GLN A 8 -2.79 -41.69 -52.37
CA GLN A 8 -4.09 -41.02 -52.04
C GLN A 8 -5.41 -41.41 -52.76
N SER A 9 -6.62 -41.24 -52.22
CA SER A 9 -7.19 -40.76 -50.92
C SER A 9 -8.72 -41.08 -50.95
N GLU A 10 -9.64 -40.77 -50.01
CA GLU A 10 -9.65 -40.02 -48.73
C GLU A 10 -10.39 -40.85 -47.64
N GLY A 11 -10.75 -40.25 -46.49
CA GLY A 11 -11.72 -40.78 -45.52
C GLY A 11 -12.37 -39.68 -44.67
N SER A 12 -13.69 -39.56 -44.71
CA SER A 12 -14.46 -38.56 -43.95
C SER A 12 -14.89 -39.08 -42.58
N GLY A 13 -14.04 -38.89 -41.57
CA GLY A 13 -14.33 -39.22 -40.17
C GLY A 13 -14.71 -38.00 -39.34
N SER A 14 -16.00 -37.83 -39.03
CA SER A 14 -16.45 -36.82 -38.06
C SER A 14 -15.99 -37.17 -36.66
N ALA A 15 -15.27 -36.24 -36.01
CA ALA A 15 -14.96 -36.31 -34.59
C ALA A 15 -15.62 -35.12 -33.87
N ASP A 16 -16.83 -35.34 -33.37
CA ASP A 16 -17.36 -34.53 -32.26
C ASP A 16 -16.72 -35.05 -30.96
N GLY A 17 -16.31 -34.14 -30.08
CA GLY A 17 -15.32 -34.42 -29.04
C GLY A 17 -15.12 -33.22 -28.14
N SER A 18 -16.15 -32.93 -27.34
CA SER A 18 -16.20 -31.78 -26.45
C SER A 18 -15.00 -31.73 -25.48
N GLY A 19 -14.25 -30.63 -25.51
CA GLY A 19 -13.04 -30.44 -24.69
C GLY A 19 -12.73 -28.98 -24.36
N ARG A 20 -13.75 -28.14 -24.12
CA ARG A 20 -13.58 -26.74 -23.68
C ARG A 20 -14.05 -26.51 -22.24
N THR A 21 -13.19 -26.88 -21.30
CA THR A 21 -13.19 -26.33 -19.94
C THR A 21 -12.26 -25.12 -19.88
N GLU A 22 -12.72 -23.97 -20.40
CA GLU A 22 -11.96 -22.71 -20.35
C GLU A 22 -12.56 -21.75 -19.30
N ASN A 23 -11.97 -21.77 -18.10
CA ASN A 23 -11.94 -20.77 -17.03
C ASN A 23 -13.06 -19.70 -16.96
N GLN A 24 -14.00 -19.90 -16.02
CA GLN A 24 -15.24 -19.14 -15.81
C GLN A 24 -15.13 -17.71 -15.22
N ASN A 25 -14.00 -16.99 -15.38
CA ASN A 25 -13.95 -15.58 -14.97
C ASN A 25 -12.93 -14.77 -15.79
N ASP A 26 -13.43 -13.97 -16.74
CA ASP A 26 -12.63 -13.04 -17.57
C ASP A 26 -12.45 -11.66 -16.91
N LEU A 27 -12.98 -11.49 -15.70
CA LEU A 27 -12.87 -10.31 -14.86
C LEU A 27 -11.60 -10.33 -13.98
N GLY A 28 -11.15 -9.16 -13.55
CA GLY A 28 -9.93 -8.97 -12.77
C GLY A 28 -10.07 -9.34 -11.29
N THR A 29 -8.94 -9.72 -10.71
CA THR A 29 -8.77 -10.01 -9.28
C THR A 29 -8.01 -8.87 -8.58
N ARG A 30 -7.82 -8.95 -7.26
CA ARG A 30 -7.15 -7.89 -6.49
C ARG A 30 -5.70 -7.68 -6.94
N GLU A 31 -5.08 -8.75 -7.42
CA GLU A 31 -3.70 -8.85 -7.87
C GLU A 31 -3.52 -8.35 -9.31
N THR A 32 -4.46 -8.68 -10.22
CA THR A 32 -4.33 -8.31 -11.64
C THR A 32 -4.81 -6.90 -11.96
N GLY A 33 -5.60 -6.28 -11.07
CA GLY A 33 -6.31 -5.04 -11.40
C GLY A 33 -7.45 -5.24 -12.41
N PRO A 34 -8.09 -4.14 -12.84
CA PRO A 34 -9.25 -4.15 -13.76
C PRO A 34 -8.88 -4.72 -15.14
N LYS A 35 -9.72 -5.63 -15.65
CA LYS A 35 -9.58 -6.18 -17.00
C LYS A 35 -10.23 -5.25 -18.03
N GLN A 36 -9.38 -4.63 -18.84
CA GLN A 36 -9.75 -3.67 -19.89
C GLN A 36 -9.36 -4.18 -21.29
N PRO A 37 -9.98 -5.25 -21.81
CA PRO A 37 -9.63 -5.79 -23.13
C PRO A 37 -9.98 -4.78 -24.22
N ARG A 38 -8.98 -4.24 -24.93
CA ARG A 38 -9.14 -3.24 -26.00
C ARG A 38 -9.31 -3.92 -27.36
N LEU A 39 -10.56 -4.13 -27.78
CA LEU A 39 -10.89 -4.72 -29.08
C LEU A 39 -11.21 -3.63 -30.13
N ASP A 40 -11.05 -3.97 -31.41
CA ASP A 40 -11.52 -3.12 -32.51
C ASP A 40 -13.03 -3.21 -32.73
N GLN A 41 -13.63 -4.35 -32.41
CA GLN A 41 -15.08 -4.55 -32.41
C GLN A 41 -15.50 -5.29 -31.14
N TYR A 42 -16.55 -4.78 -30.50
CA TYR A 42 -17.19 -5.40 -29.33
C TYR A 42 -18.55 -6.01 -29.73
N PRO A 43 -18.99 -7.11 -29.09
CA PRO A 43 -20.30 -7.70 -29.32
C PRO A 43 -21.43 -6.66 -29.24
N SER A 44 -22.21 -6.55 -30.31
CA SER A 44 -23.30 -5.59 -30.41
C SER A 44 -24.61 -6.13 -29.83
N THR A 45 -25.37 -5.26 -29.19
CA THR A 45 -26.75 -5.51 -28.75
C THR A 45 -27.72 -4.69 -29.59
N SER A 46 -28.75 -5.35 -30.12
CA SER A 46 -29.86 -4.72 -30.81
C SER A 46 -30.75 -3.95 -29.84
N VAL A 47 -30.79 -2.62 -29.93
CA VAL A 47 -31.70 -1.77 -29.14
C VAL A 47 -32.63 -1.02 -30.09
N GLY A 48 -33.81 -1.60 -30.32
CA GLY A 48 -34.71 -1.17 -31.39
C GLY A 48 -34.07 -1.38 -32.76
N LYS A 49 -34.02 -0.32 -33.59
CA LYS A 49 -33.39 -0.35 -34.92
C LYS A 49 -31.87 -0.12 -34.92
N GLN A 50 -31.25 0.14 -33.76
CA GLN A 50 -29.83 0.50 -33.66
C GLN A 50 -29.01 -0.63 -33.03
N GLN A 51 -27.90 -0.99 -33.67
CA GLN A 51 -26.84 -1.76 -33.04
C GLN A 51 -25.99 -0.84 -32.17
N ARG A 52 -25.71 -1.28 -30.94
CA ARG A 52 -24.84 -0.57 -30.00
C ARG A 52 -23.91 -1.56 -29.31
N SER A 53 -22.69 -1.15 -29.05
CA SER A 53 -21.66 -1.98 -28.41
C SER A 53 -20.84 -1.18 -27.42
N PHE A 54 -20.12 -1.88 -26.54
CA PHE A 54 -19.12 -1.28 -25.68
C PHE A 54 -18.04 -0.54 -26.50
N GLN A 55 -17.43 0.50 -25.93
CA GLN A 55 -16.45 1.34 -26.62
C GLN A 55 -15.13 1.39 -25.84
N LYS A 56 -14.01 0.94 -26.44
CA LYS A 56 -12.69 0.93 -25.78
C LYS A 56 -12.26 2.28 -25.18
N LYS A 57 -12.68 3.39 -25.80
CA LYS A 57 -12.42 4.75 -25.32
C LYS A 57 -13.03 5.09 -23.94
N TRP A 58 -13.97 4.29 -23.44
CA TRP A 58 -14.51 4.48 -22.09
C TRP A 58 -13.47 4.10 -21.01
N PHE A 59 -12.55 3.18 -21.30
CA PHE A 59 -11.44 2.89 -20.39
C PHE A 59 -10.53 4.11 -20.17
N ASP A 60 -10.36 4.96 -21.19
CA ASP A 60 -9.55 6.20 -21.10
C ASP A 60 -10.19 7.29 -20.22
N SER A 61 -11.46 7.12 -19.82
CA SER A 61 -12.19 8.05 -18.95
C SER A 61 -12.52 7.45 -17.57
N PHE A 62 -12.40 6.12 -17.41
CA PHE A 62 -12.86 5.39 -16.24
C PHE A 62 -11.89 4.24 -15.92
N ASP A 63 -10.79 4.53 -15.24
CA ASP A 63 -9.74 3.55 -14.86
C ASP A 63 -10.28 2.35 -14.06
N TRP A 64 -11.40 2.54 -13.36
CA TRP A 64 -12.08 1.51 -12.56
C TRP A 64 -13.00 0.60 -13.38
N LEU A 65 -13.28 0.96 -14.63
CA LEU A 65 -14.20 0.25 -15.51
C LEU A 65 -13.57 -1.05 -16.00
N GLU A 66 -14.34 -2.12 -15.92
CA GLU A 66 -13.95 -3.46 -16.32
C GLU A 66 -15.01 -4.03 -17.28
N TYR A 67 -14.62 -4.92 -18.19
CA TYR A 67 -15.54 -5.49 -19.19
C TYR A 67 -15.32 -7.00 -19.37
N SER A 68 -16.42 -7.74 -19.24
CA SER A 68 -16.49 -9.18 -19.53
C SER A 68 -16.89 -9.40 -20.98
N LEU A 69 -16.06 -10.12 -21.73
CA LEU A 69 -16.36 -10.55 -23.10
C LEU A 69 -17.38 -11.69 -23.10
N SER A 70 -17.23 -12.63 -22.16
CA SER A 70 -18.13 -13.78 -22.01
C SER A 70 -19.56 -13.37 -21.67
N ARG A 71 -19.76 -12.26 -20.94
CA ARG A 71 -21.09 -11.75 -20.55
C ARG A 71 -21.59 -10.58 -21.41
N ASN A 72 -20.72 -9.97 -22.23
CA ASN A 72 -20.98 -8.69 -22.90
C ASN A 72 -21.53 -7.62 -21.94
N SER A 73 -20.85 -7.44 -20.80
CA SER A 73 -21.28 -6.55 -19.72
C SER A 73 -20.07 -5.83 -19.10
N SER A 74 -20.27 -4.57 -18.71
CA SER A 74 -19.29 -3.81 -17.95
C SER A 74 -19.59 -3.82 -16.45
N TYR A 75 -18.53 -3.70 -15.65
CA TYR A 75 -18.55 -3.80 -14.20
C TYR A 75 -17.66 -2.70 -13.60
N CYS A 76 -17.88 -2.36 -12.33
CA CYS A 76 -16.93 -1.55 -11.59
C CYS A 76 -16.00 -2.44 -10.75
N PHE A 77 -14.71 -2.45 -11.10
CA PHE A 77 -13.70 -3.29 -10.45
C PHE A 77 -13.54 -3.00 -8.95
N SER A 78 -13.39 -1.72 -8.57
CA SER A 78 -13.18 -1.31 -7.18
C SER A 78 -14.39 -1.68 -6.32
N CYS A 79 -15.59 -1.38 -6.81
CA CYS A 79 -16.86 -1.72 -6.16
C CYS A 79 -17.10 -3.23 -6.02
N LYS A 80 -16.73 -4.03 -7.03
CA LYS A 80 -16.87 -5.50 -7.01
C LYS A 80 -16.01 -6.17 -5.92
N LEU A 81 -14.81 -5.65 -5.67
CA LEU A 81 -13.80 -6.30 -4.80
C LEU A 81 -13.63 -5.65 -3.42
N PHE A 82 -13.99 -4.38 -3.28
CA PHE A 82 -13.81 -3.57 -2.07
C PHE A 82 -15.11 -2.90 -1.59
N GLY A 83 -16.21 -3.01 -2.34
CA GLY A 83 -17.50 -2.46 -1.96
C GLY A 83 -18.24 -3.30 -0.91
N LYS A 84 -18.99 -2.63 -0.04
CA LYS A 84 -19.90 -3.27 0.92
C LYS A 84 -21.16 -3.76 0.18
N HIS A 85 -21.07 -4.93 -0.44
CA HIS A 85 -22.14 -5.48 -1.27
C HIS A 85 -23.38 -5.84 -0.43
N ASN A 86 -24.44 -5.01 -0.53
CA ASN A 86 -25.79 -5.37 -0.09
C ASN A 86 -26.67 -5.68 -1.32
N PRO A 87 -26.93 -6.98 -1.63
CA PRO A 87 -27.67 -7.38 -2.82
C PRO A 87 -29.12 -6.85 -2.84
N ARG A 88 -29.69 -6.49 -1.68
CA ARG A 88 -31.08 -6.03 -1.55
C ARG A 88 -31.25 -4.52 -1.68
N ALA A 89 -30.17 -3.75 -1.55
CA ALA A 89 -30.20 -2.29 -1.56
C ALA A 89 -29.61 -1.67 -2.82
N ASN A 90 -28.75 -2.40 -3.55
CA ASN A 90 -28.01 -1.83 -4.65
C ASN A 90 -28.78 -1.91 -5.98
N LYS A 91 -29.15 -0.75 -6.53
CA LYS A 91 -29.88 -0.61 -7.81
C LYS A 91 -28.95 -0.45 -9.02
N ASP A 92 -27.65 -0.35 -8.79
CA ASP A 92 -26.68 -0.07 -9.84
C ASP A 92 -26.22 -1.35 -10.54
N ALA A 93 -26.46 -1.43 -11.85
CA ALA A 93 -26.10 -2.56 -12.68
C ALA A 93 -24.58 -2.80 -12.77
N LEU A 94 -23.72 -1.80 -12.51
CA LEU A 94 -22.26 -1.97 -12.47
C LEU A 94 -21.76 -2.82 -11.29
N LEU A 95 -22.60 -3.01 -10.25
CA LEU A 95 -22.33 -3.92 -9.13
C LEU A 95 -23.17 -5.21 -9.18
N SER A 96 -24.12 -5.32 -10.11
CA SER A 96 -24.95 -6.52 -10.27
C SER A 96 -24.14 -7.69 -10.83
N THR A 97 -24.56 -8.94 -10.56
CA THR A 97 -23.97 -10.15 -11.17
C THR A 97 -24.03 -10.10 -12.70
N GLU A 98 -25.11 -9.56 -13.24
CA GLU A 98 -25.38 -9.43 -14.68
C GLU A 98 -24.55 -8.34 -15.36
N GLY A 99 -24.00 -7.40 -14.57
CA GLY A 99 -23.29 -6.22 -15.05
C GLY A 99 -24.17 -5.23 -15.83
N PHE A 100 -23.52 -4.16 -16.30
CA PHE A 100 -24.15 -3.10 -17.07
C PHE A 100 -24.00 -3.37 -18.58
N LYS A 101 -25.12 -3.32 -19.32
CA LYS A 101 -25.16 -3.52 -20.79
C LYS A 101 -25.98 -2.48 -21.56
N ASN A 102 -26.38 -1.38 -20.92
CA ASN A 102 -27.17 -0.32 -21.57
C ASN A 102 -26.25 0.71 -22.27
N TRP A 103 -25.65 0.31 -23.39
CA TRP A 103 -24.70 1.13 -24.14
C TRP A 103 -25.23 2.49 -24.62
N LYS A 104 -26.56 2.70 -24.65
CA LYS A 104 -27.16 3.99 -24.95
C LYS A 104 -26.92 5.02 -23.83
N ARG A 105 -26.86 4.57 -22.56
CA ARG A 105 -26.71 5.42 -21.36
C ARG A 105 -25.38 5.24 -20.63
N ALA A 106 -24.42 4.50 -21.21
CA ALA A 106 -23.16 4.14 -20.57
C ALA A 106 -22.45 5.32 -19.90
N LEU A 107 -22.16 6.39 -20.65
CA LEU A 107 -21.44 7.56 -20.10
C LEU A 107 -22.18 8.24 -18.94
N ASP A 108 -23.51 8.34 -19.01
CA ASP A 108 -24.31 8.98 -17.95
C ASP A 108 -24.31 8.10 -16.69
N SER A 109 -24.58 6.81 -16.85
CA SER A 109 -24.59 5.84 -15.74
C SER A 109 -23.20 5.64 -15.12
N TYR A 110 -22.12 5.71 -15.90
CA TYR A 110 -20.75 5.61 -15.37
C TYR A 110 -20.40 6.84 -14.53
N ARG A 111 -20.79 8.04 -14.97
CA ARG A 111 -20.61 9.29 -14.19
C ARG A 111 -21.48 9.32 -12.93
N GLU A 112 -22.72 8.87 -13.01
CA GLU A 112 -23.64 8.75 -11.87
C GLU A 112 -23.09 7.76 -10.83
N HIS A 113 -22.59 6.60 -11.28
CA HIS A 113 -21.89 5.62 -10.45
C HIS A 113 -20.66 6.22 -9.76
N GLU A 114 -19.76 6.83 -10.54
CA GLU A 114 -18.50 7.43 -10.05
C GLU A 114 -18.74 8.55 -9.02
N ALA A 115 -19.81 9.33 -9.20
CA ALA A 115 -20.23 10.35 -8.24
C ALA A 115 -20.72 9.76 -6.90
N SER A 116 -21.14 8.49 -6.86
CA SER A 116 -21.73 7.86 -5.68
C SER A 116 -20.74 7.67 -4.51
N ALA A 117 -21.27 7.74 -3.28
CA ALA A 117 -20.48 7.49 -2.07
C ALA A 117 -19.97 6.03 -1.99
N ALA A 118 -20.75 5.09 -2.52
CA ALA A 118 -20.37 3.67 -2.60
C ALA A 118 -19.16 3.48 -3.53
N HIS A 119 -19.13 4.15 -4.68
CA HIS A 119 -17.96 4.15 -5.56
C HIS A 119 -16.75 4.77 -4.89
N LYS A 120 -16.87 6.00 -4.37
CA LYS A 120 -15.75 6.74 -3.78
C LYS A 120 -15.09 6.01 -2.62
N SER A 121 -15.88 5.38 -1.75
CA SER A 121 -15.35 4.55 -0.64
C SER A 121 -14.66 3.27 -1.14
N SER A 122 -15.23 2.58 -2.12
CA SER A 122 -14.62 1.38 -2.72
C SER A 122 -13.33 1.69 -3.49
N LEU A 123 -13.30 2.83 -4.19
CA LEU A 123 -12.13 3.35 -4.91
C LEU A 123 -11.01 3.73 -3.94
N LEU A 124 -11.34 4.38 -2.82
CA LEU A 124 -10.37 4.70 -1.76
C LEU A 124 -9.76 3.42 -1.16
N ALA A 125 -10.60 2.44 -0.81
CA ALA A 125 -10.14 1.15 -0.28
C ALA A 125 -9.22 0.40 -1.27
N TRP A 126 -9.54 0.42 -2.57
CA TRP A 126 -8.66 -0.15 -3.60
C TRP A 126 -7.33 0.60 -3.71
N LYS A 127 -7.34 1.94 -3.66
CA LYS A 127 -6.10 2.74 -3.68
C LYS A 127 -5.22 2.44 -2.46
N GLN A 128 -5.80 2.39 -1.25
CA GLN A 128 -5.11 2.01 -0.02
C GLN A 128 -4.50 0.61 -0.10
N TYR A 129 -5.24 -0.37 -0.63
CA TYR A 129 -4.71 -1.72 -0.87
C TYR A 129 -3.51 -1.72 -1.85
N ARG A 130 -3.53 -0.89 -2.90
CA ARG A 130 -2.37 -0.75 -3.80
C ARG A 130 -1.18 -0.10 -3.12
N THR A 131 -1.38 0.90 -2.27
CA THR A 131 -0.32 1.54 -1.49
C THR A 131 0.31 0.57 -0.50
N THR A 132 -0.49 -0.23 0.22
CA THR A 132 0.06 -1.21 1.19
C THR A 132 0.86 -2.34 0.52
N LEU A 133 0.52 -2.72 -0.71
CA LEU A 133 1.35 -3.64 -1.51
C LEU A 133 2.73 -3.08 -1.89
N THR A 134 2.89 -1.75 -1.95
CA THR A 134 4.17 -1.10 -2.32
C THR A 134 4.95 -0.55 -1.13
N GLU A 135 4.27 -0.14 -0.06
CA GLU A 135 4.86 0.60 1.08
C GLU A 135 4.73 -0.13 2.43
N GLY A 136 4.14 -1.34 2.45
CA GLY A 136 3.78 -2.05 3.68
C GLY A 136 2.47 -1.55 4.30
N ASP A 137 1.94 -2.27 5.30
CA ASP A 137 0.77 -1.82 6.05
C ASP A 137 1.13 -0.64 6.97
N VAL A 138 0.13 0.07 7.50
CA VAL A 138 0.30 1.15 8.49
C VAL A 138 1.12 0.67 9.69
N VAL A 139 0.97 -0.59 10.09
CA VAL A 139 1.77 -1.24 11.14
C VAL A 139 3.26 -1.30 10.76
N ASP A 140 3.59 -1.64 9.51
CA ASP A 140 4.97 -1.69 9.03
C ASP A 140 5.59 -0.28 8.98
N GLN A 141 4.82 0.71 8.51
CA GLN A 141 5.24 2.11 8.49
C GLN A 141 5.49 2.66 9.92
N MET A 142 4.63 2.32 10.88
CA MET A 142 4.82 2.65 12.30
C MET A 142 6.06 1.94 12.89
N ASN A 143 6.32 0.69 12.51
CA ASN A 143 7.48 -0.07 12.96
C ASN A 143 8.80 0.55 12.46
N VAL A 144 8.86 1.02 11.21
CA VAL A 144 10.04 1.73 10.66
C VAL A 144 10.33 3.01 11.45
N GLY A 145 9.30 3.83 11.72
CA GLY A 145 9.45 5.04 12.55
C GLY A 145 9.95 4.74 13.96
N ASN A 146 9.46 3.66 14.58
CA ASN A 146 9.92 3.20 15.89
C ASN A 146 11.39 2.76 15.88
N VAL A 147 11.85 2.02 14.85
CA VAL A 147 13.25 1.55 14.76
C VAL A 147 14.24 2.70 14.67
N ALA A 148 13.92 3.74 13.88
CA ALA A 148 14.75 4.94 13.79
C ALA A 148 14.89 5.63 15.16
N GLN A 149 13.76 5.95 15.81
CA GLN A 149 13.76 6.60 17.13
C GLN A 149 14.42 5.76 18.24
N ILE A 150 14.26 4.43 18.21
CA ILE A 150 14.94 3.52 19.14
C ILE A 150 16.46 3.56 18.94
N THR A 151 16.91 3.63 17.69
CA THR A 151 18.34 3.68 17.33
C THR A 151 18.97 4.99 17.80
N GLU A 152 18.34 6.14 17.51
CA GLU A 152 18.79 7.45 17.97
C GLU A 152 18.85 7.53 19.51
N ARG A 153 17.79 7.09 20.21
CA ARG A 153 17.77 7.07 21.69
C ARG A 153 18.88 6.19 22.27
N ARG A 154 19.19 5.05 21.63
CA ARG A 154 20.30 4.17 22.04
C ARG A 154 21.66 4.83 21.83
N GLU A 155 21.86 5.53 20.72
CA GLU A 155 23.10 6.28 20.45
C GLU A 155 23.30 7.45 21.42
N TYR A 156 22.24 8.15 21.81
CA TYR A 156 22.30 9.17 22.87
C TYR A 156 22.65 8.56 24.24
N LEU A 157 21.96 7.48 24.64
CA LEU A 157 22.23 6.76 25.89
C LEU A 157 23.66 6.18 25.94
N ARG A 158 24.19 5.69 24.81
CA ARG A 158 25.55 5.16 24.71
C ARG A 158 26.60 6.18 25.13
N ARG A 159 26.42 7.44 24.74
CA ARG A 159 27.34 8.56 25.07
C ARG A 159 27.24 8.93 26.55
N ILE A 160 26.03 9.05 27.06
CA ILE A 160 25.76 9.26 28.48
C ILE A 160 26.44 8.18 29.34
N VAL A 161 26.24 6.89 29.02
CA VAL A 161 26.86 5.77 29.74
C VAL A 161 28.39 5.81 29.64
N ALA A 162 28.96 6.27 28.52
CA ALA A 162 30.40 6.45 28.39
C ALA A 162 30.94 7.54 29.33
N VAL A 163 30.25 8.68 29.45
CA VAL A 163 30.62 9.75 30.41
C VAL A 163 30.48 9.28 31.85
N THR A 164 29.37 8.61 32.21
CA THR A 164 29.19 7.99 33.53
C THR A 164 30.31 6.99 33.84
N SER A 165 30.63 6.10 32.89
CA SER A 165 31.70 5.11 33.04
C SER A 165 33.07 5.74 33.22
N LEU A 166 33.36 6.85 32.51
CA LEU A 166 34.61 7.60 32.64
C LEU A 166 34.74 8.20 34.04
N LEU A 167 33.74 8.94 34.49
CA LEU A 167 33.74 9.61 35.80
C LEU A 167 33.84 8.60 36.94
N GLY A 168 33.04 7.52 36.89
CA GLY A 168 33.08 6.44 37.87
C GLY A 168 34.45 5.74 37.94
N LYS A 169 35.03 5.35 36.79
CA LYS A 169 36.35 4.68 36.75
C LYS A 169 37.51 5.56 37.23
N GLN A 170 37.40 6.88 37.07
CA GLN A 170 38.42 7.83 37.52
C GLN A 170 38.17 8.36 38.94
N GLY A 171 37.06 7.98 39.60
CA GLY A 171 36.68 8.50 40.91
C GLY A 171 36.34 10.00 40.91
N ILE A 172 35.95 10.56 39.76
CA ILE A 172 35.66 11.98 39.59
C ILE A 172 34.21 12.25 40.00
N ALA A 173 33.99 13.29 40.81
CA ALA A 173 32.66 13.73 41.20
C ALA A 173 31.83 14.13 39.96
N PHE A 174 30.60 13.64 39.87
CA PHE A 174 29.73 13.89 38.72
C PHE A 174 29.17 15.32 38.70
N ARG A 175 28.86 15.86 39.90
CA ARG A 175 28.11 17.10 40.09
C ARG A 175 28.96 18.27 40.56
N GLY A 176 28.49 19.47 40.23
CA GLY A 176 29.00 20.73 40.78
C GLY A 176 28.31 21.11 42.09
N HIS A 177 28.62 22.31 42.59
CA HIS A 177 27.87 22.91 43.70
C HIS A 177 26.49 23.43 43.24
N GLU A 178 26.43 23.99 42.02
CA GLU A 178 25.21 24.47 41.37
C GLU A 178 25.14 23.95 39.93
N GLU A 179 24.08 23.21 39.61
CA GLU A 179 23.81 22.68 38.26
C GLU A 179 22.76 23.51 37.49
N THR A 180 22.47 24.74 37.94
CA THR A 180 21.52 25.65 37.29
C THR A 180 22.06 26.17 35.94
N ASP A 181 21.17 26.51 35.01
CA ASP A 181 21.56 26.97 33.65
C ASP A 181 22.35 28.30 33.66
N SER A 182 22.31 29.04 34.77
CA SER A 182 23.12 30.25 35.00
C SER A 182 24.49 29.96 35.60
N SER A 183 24.80 28.72 35.98
CA SER A 183 26.08 28.33 36.58
C SER A 183 27.21 28.32 35.54
N LEU A 184 28.36 28.88 35.91
CA LEU A 184 29.58 28.82 35.09
C LEU A 184 30.19 27.40 35.02
N ASN A 185 29.77 26.49 35.89
CA ASN A 185 30.20 25.09 35.90
C ASN A 185 29.09 24.23 36.53
N GLN A 186 28.34 23.53 35.68
CA GLN A 186 27.23 22.65 36.10
C GLN A 186 27.70 21.25 36.58
N GLY A 187 28.99 21.07 36.86
CA GLY A 187 29.55 19.77 37.25
C GLY A 187 30.08 18.95 36.09
N ASN A 188 31.04 18.07 36.40
CA ASN A 188 31.83 17.37 35.39
C ASN A 188 30.98 16.54 34.40
N PHE A 189 29.85 15.97 34.84
CA PHE A 189 28.98 15.20 33.94
C PHE A 189 28.33 16.10 32.87
N LEU A 190 27.77 17.25 33.26
CA LEU A 190 27.11 18.17 32.33
C LEU A 190 28.14 18.91 31.46
N GLU A 191 29.27 19.35 32.01
CA GLU A 191 30.33 19.98 31.23
C GLU A 191 30.99 19.03 30.23
N ILE A 192 31.15 17.73 30.54
CA ILE A 192 31.63 16.75 29.55
C ILE A 192 30.58 16.50 28.46
N MET A 193 29.28 16.47 28.78
CA MET A 193 28.23 16.34 27.76
C MET A 193 28.22 17.53 26.79
N LYS A 194 28.32 18.77 27.29
CA LYS A 194 28.50 19.98 26.47
C LYS A 194 29.77 19.92 25.62
N LEU A 195 30.88 19.43 26.19
CA LEU A 195 32.13 19.24 25.45
C LEU A 195 31.96 18.24 24.30
N LEU A 196 31.27 17.12 24.51
CA LEU A 196 30.96 16.16 23.47
C LEU A 196 30.06 16.76 22.38
N GLU A 197 29.08 17.60 22.72
CA GLU A 197 28.25 18.33 21.75
C GLU A 197 29.09 19.23 20.81
N THR A 198 30.26 19.73 21.24
CA THR A 198 31.14 20.49 20.33
C THR A 198 31.84 19.65 19.26
N PHE A 199 31.95 18.33 19.43
CA PHE A 199 32.70 17.43 18.54
C PHE A 199 31.88 16.30 17.91
N ASP A 200 30.74 15.93 18.47
CA ASP A 200 29.92 14.81 18.01
C ASP A 200 28.75 15.28 17.13
N PRO A 201 28.77 15.00 15.81
CA PRO A 201 27.71 15.47 14.90
C PRO A 201 26.33 14.87 15.20
N PHE A 202 26.25 13.71 15.88
CA PHE A 202 24.96 13.18 16.30
C PHE A 202 24.37 14.02 17.43
N LEU A 203 25.17 14.38 18.45
CA LEU A 203 24.69 15.21 19.56
C LEU A 203 24.27 16.61 19.11
N GLN A 204 24.97 17.21 18.14
CA GLN A 204 24.63 18.52 17.57
C GLN A 204 23.24 18.57 16.91
N ASN A 205 22.77 17.44 16.38
CA ASN A 205 21.50 17.34 15.66
C ASN A 205 20.40 16.62 16.47
N TYR A 206 20.76 15.92 17.54
CA TYR A 206 19.82 15.12 18.31
C TYR A 206 18.95 15.98 19.23
N GLN A 207 17.65 15.99 18.98
CA GLN A 207 16.67 16.67 19.82
C GLN A 207 16.04 15.67 20.78
N ALA A 208 16.44 15.76 22.06
CA ALA A 208 15.90 14.92 23.11
C ALA A 208 14.38 15.19 23.30
N PRO A 209 13.53 14.16 23.55
CA PRO A 209 12.11 14.37 23.77
C PRO A 209 11.81 15.35 24.92
N SER A 210 10.76 16.17 24.79
CA SER A 210 10.46 17.29 25.70
C SER A 210 10.23 16.94 27.18
N HIS A 211 10.08 15.66 27.51
CA HIS A 211 9.95 15.15 28.88
C HIS A 211 11.05 14.15 29.25
N SER A 212 12.14 14.10 28.48
CA SER A 212 13.27 13.23 28.78
C SER A 212 14.16 13.85 29.85
N THR A 213 14.48 13.04 30.87
CA THR A 213 15.23 13.47 32.06
C THR A 213 16.63 12.86 32.09
N TYR A 214 17.16 12.42 30.94
CA TYR A 214 18.38 11.60 30.84
C TYR A 214 19.61 12.22 31.54
N LEU A 215 19.74 13.55 31.52
CA LEU A 215 20.87 14.27 32.15
C LEU A 215 20.60 14.69 33.61
N SER A 216 19.38 14.51 34.12
CA SER A 216 18.97 14.98 35.44
C SER A 216 19.71 14.29 36.59
N PRO A 217 19.80 14.91 37.79
CA PRO A 217 20.36 14.28 38.98
C PRO A 217 19.75 12.91 39.31
N GLY A 218 18.44 12.73 39.08
CA GLY A 218 17.76 11.45 39.28
C GLY A 218 18.29 10.35 38.36
N SER A 219 18.45 10.66 37.07
CA SER A 219 19.02 9.74 36.09
C SER A 219 20.49 9.44 36.36
N GLN A 220 21.28 10.46 36.70
CA GLN A 220 22.67 10.29 37.11
C GLN A 220 22.81 9.32 38.30
N ASN A 221 21.98 9.48 39.35
CA ASN A 221 21.96 8.55 40.49
C ASN A 221 21.66 7.11 40.04
N GLY A 222 20.67 6.93 39.17
CA GLY A 222 20.32 5.61 38.63
C GLY A 222 21.48 4.97 37.85
N MET A 223 22.23 5.74 37.09
CA MET A 223 23.39 5.25 36.33
C MET A 223 24.59 4.94 37.23
N ILE A 224 24.82 5.73 38.28
CA ILE A 224 25.88 5.48 39.27
C ILE A 224 25.66 4.15 40.01
N VAL A 225 24.41 3.76 40.28
CA VAL A 225 24.06 2.47 40.91
C VAL A 225 24.24 1.26 39.98
N LEU A 226 24.32 1.49 38.67
CA LEU A 226 24.46 0.45 37.64
C LEU A 226 25.91 0.25 37.13
N CYS A 227 26.87 1.04 37.64
CA CYS A 227 28.29 1.02 37.24
C CYS A 227 29.17 0.37 38.31
#